data_AF-A0A944KIQ1-F1
#
_entry.id   AF-A0A944KIQ1-F1
#
_cell.length_a   1.000
_cell.length_b   1.000
_cell.length_c   1.000
_cell.angle_alpha   90.00
_cell.angle_beta   90.00
_cell.angle_gamma   90.00
#
_symmetry.space_group_name_H-M   'P 1'
#
loop_
_entity.id
_entity.type
_entity.pdbx_description
1 polymer ?
#
loop_
_entity_poly.entity_id
_entity_poly.type
_entity_poly.pdbx_seq_one_letter_code
_entity_poly.pdbx_strand_id
1 'polypeptide(L)'
;MDDAVRRVEQLLDRRWVLPPQRTAGDEFQVLLADAAAAVDVVLELTRDGEWSVGVGVGDVEHPLPRSTRAARGAAFFRARDAVERAKTVPEHFALEIEDGRRLDTAAVEPLVAQTVRARARRSQEGWELADLLRAGHTRVDAAKLLAISPQAVAKRYLAADLRSEDAVRAALARLLSEADRAA
;
A
#
# COMPACT_ATOMS: atom_id res chain seq x y z
N MET A 1 -7.49 2.75 14.96
CA MET A 1 -6.83 4.01 14.56
C MET A 1 -5.39 4.09 15.04
N ASP A 2 -5.12 4.25 16.34
CA ASP A 2 -3.74 4.48 16.83
C ASP A 2 -2.78 3.31 16.51
N ASP A 3 -3.27 2.07 16.50
CA ASP A 3 -2.49 0.92 16.05
C ASP A 3 -2.12 0.97 14.57
N ALA A 4 -3.04 1.41 13.70
CA ALA A 4 -2.78 1.50 12.26
C ALA A 4 -1.75 2.57 11.94
N VAL A 5 -1.84 3.73 12.62
CA VAL A 5 -0.84 4.80 12.51
C VAL A 5 0.54 4.27 12.93
N ARG A 6 0.64 3.60 14.09
CA ARG A 6 1.90 3.00 14.55
C ARG A 6 2.45 1.97 13.58
N ARG A 7 1.61 1.10 13.00
CA ARG A 7 2.03 0.12 11.99
C ARG A 7 2.60 0.80 10.75
N VAL A 8 1.95 1.84 10.25
CA VAL A 8 2.43 2.61 9.09
C VAL A 8 3.75 3.32 9.42
N GLU A 9 3.89 3.91 10.61
CA GLU A 9 5.15 4.51 11.06
C GLU A 9 6.30 3.49 11.12
N GLN A 10 6.04 2.30 11.65
CA GLN A 10 7.03 1.22 11.71
C GLN A 10 7.41 0.69 10.32
N LEU A 11 6.41 0.48 9.45
CA LEU A 11 6.60 0.01 8.09
C LEU A 11 7.45 0.97 7.25
N LEU A 12 7.19 2.27 7.41
CA LEU A 12 7.87 3.28 6.63
C LEU A 12 9.29 3.56 7.15
N ASP A 13 9.58 3.32 8.43
CA ASP A 13 10.88 3.60 9.05
C ASP A 13 11.42 5.00 8.68
N ARG A 14 10.61 6.03 8.93
CA ARG A 14 10.88 7.45 8.61
C ARG A 14 10.98 7.79 7.13
N ARG A 15 10.64 6.89 6.21
CA ARG A 15 10.52 7.17 4.76
C ARG A 15 9.22 7.91 4.42
N TRP A 16 9.00 9.08 5.02
CA TRP A 16 7.89 9.98 4.72
C TRP A 16 8.37 11.42 4.58
N VAL A 17 7.67 12.19 3.75
CA VAL A 17 7.87 13.63 3.62
C VAL A 17 7.16 14.35 4.77
N LEU A 18 5.91 13.99 5.04
CA LEU A 18 5.17 14.40 6.24
C LEU A 18 4.63 13.14 6.94
N PRO A 19 4.74 13.08 8.28
CA PRO A 19 4.46 11.86 9.03
C PRO A 19 2.99 11.44 8.93
N PRO A 20 2.69 10.14 9.14
CA PRO A 20 1.33 9.69 9.41
C PRO A 20 0.70 10.54 10.51
N GLN A 21 -0.43 11.17 10.22
CA GLN A 21 -1.09 12.08 11.15
C GLN A 21 -2.60 11.91 11.07
N ARG A 22 -3.24 11.76 12.23
CA ARG A 22 -4.70 11.74 12.35
C ARG A 22 -5.30 13.06 11.90
N THR A 23 -6.36 12.99 11.11
CA THR A 23 -7.21 14.13 10.77
C THR A 23 -8.39 14.20 11.74
N ALA A 24 -9.34 15.11 11.53
CA ALA A 24 -10.54 15.14 12.36
C ALA A 24 -11.40 13.90 12.05
N GLY A 25 -11.56 12.99 13.02
CA GLY A 25 -12.38 11.79 12.88
C GLY A 25 -11.59 10.48 12.93
N ASP A 26 -11.98 9.55 12.07
CA ASP A 26 -11.48 8.19 11.90
C ASP A 26 -10.56 8.03 10.67
N GLU A 27 -9.95 9.13 10.23
CA GLU A 27 -9.01 9.18 9.13
C GLU A 27 -7.60 9.59 9.61
N PHE A 28 -6.57 9.17 8.85
CA PHE A 28 -5.21 9.68 8.97
C PHE A 28 -4.60 9.83 7.58
N GLN A 29 -3.58 10.68 7.47
CA GLN A 29 -2.91 11.00 6.22
C GLN A 29 -1.39 10.91 6.39
N VAL A 30 -0.70 10.52 5.33
CA VAL A 30 0.76 10.51 5.23
C VAL A 30 1.15 11.06 3.87
N LEU A 31 2.24 11.85 3.81
CA LEU A 31 2.79 12.32 2.54
C LEU A 31 4.08 11.56 2.25
N LEU A 32 4.16 10.93 1.07
CA LEU A 32 5.29 10.12 0.63
C LEU A 32 5.84 10.67 -0.69
N ALA A 33 7.16 10.60 -0.86
CA ALA A 33 7.83 10.86 -2.13
C ALA A 33 8.36 9.57 -2.80
N ASP A 34 8.22 8.43 -2.11
CA ASP A 34 8.66 7.12 -2.58
C ASP A 34 7.44 6.26 -2.95
N ALA A 35 7.33 5.94 -4.24
CA ALA A 35 6.25 5.10 -4.76
C ALA A 35 6.27 3.67 -4.17
N ALA A 36 7.44 3.12 -3.85
CA ALA A 36 7.53 1.80 -3.21
C ALA A 36 6.95 1.84 -1.79
N ALA A 37 7.26 2.89 -1.04
CA ALA A 37 6.66 3.14 0.27
C ALA A 37 5.14 3.30 0.19
N ALA A 38 4.61 3.97 -0.84
CA ALA A 38 3.17 4.10 -1.06
C ALA A 38 2.51 2.74 -1.33
N VAL A 39 3.11 1.89 -2.17
CA VAL A 39 2.64 0.52 -2.41
C VAL A 39 2.64 -0.29 -1.11
N ASP A 40 3.71 -0.21 -0.32
CA ASP A 40 3.78 -0.94 0.95
C ASP A 40 2.67 -0.53 1.91
N VAL A 41 2.40 0.77 2.04
CA VAL A 41 1.32 1.30 2.90
C VAL A 41 -0.05 0.85 2.41
N VAL A 42 -0.32 0.94 1.10
CA VAL A 42 -1.58 0.45 0.53
C VAL A 42 -1.77 -1.02 0.86
N LEU A 43 -0.76 -1.85 0.59
CA LEU A 43 -0.83 -3.28 0.80
C LEU A 43 -0.93 -3.65 2.29
N GLU A 44 -0.35 -2.86 3.18
CA GLU A 44 -0.51 -3.06 4.63
C GLU A 44 -1.93 -2.73 5.09
N LEU A 45 -2.47 -1.57 4.70
CA LEU A 45 -3.76 -1.09 5.18
C LEU A 45 -4.95 -1.86 4.58
N THR A 46 -4.84 -2.37 3.36
CA THR A 46 -5.90 -3.18 2.74
C THR A 46 -5.86 -4.65 3.16
N ARG A 47 -4.94 -5.06 4.05
CA ARG A 47 -4.75 -6.48 4.43
C ARG A 47 -5.99 -7.08 5.09
N ASP A 48 -6.52 -6.36 6.08
CA ASP A 48 -7.58 -6.87 6.96
C ASP A 48 -8.97 -6.37 6.57
N GLY A 49 -9.07 -5.53 5.53
CA GLY A 49 -10.33 -4.96 5.05
C GLY A 49 -10.96 -3.90 5.97
N GLU A 50 -10.26 -3.50 7.04
CA GLU A 50 -10.76 -2.53 8.02
C GLU A 50 -10.66 -1.07 7.56
N TRP A 51 -9.89 -0.80 6.51
CA TRP A 51 -9.58 0.55 6.05
C TRP A 51 -10.00 0.75 4.59
N SER A 52 -10.68 1.87 4.33
CA SER A 52 -10.73 2.45 2.99
C SER A 52 -9.46 3.28 2.75
N VAL A 53 -8.73 2.93 1.69
CA VAL A 53 -7.44 3.52 1.35
C VAL A 53 -7.56 4.32 0.05
N GLY A 54 -7.42 5.64 0.16
CA GLY A 54 -7.32 6.53 -0.99
C GLY A 54 -5.88 6.96 -1.24
N VAL A 55 -5.42 6.85 -2.48
CA VAL A 55 -4.11 7.38 -2.90
C VAL A 55 -4.33 8.52 -3.90
N GLY A 56 -3.67 9.64 -3.66
CA GLY A 56 -3.63 10.76 -4.59
C GLY A 56 -2.22 10.95 -5.11
N VAL A 57 -2.08 11.12 -6.43
CA VAL A 57 -0.81 11.45 -7.09
C VAL A 57 -0.95 12.81 -7.75
N GLY A 58 0.01 13.71 -7.52
CA GLY A 58 -0.04 15.07 -8.03
C GLY A 58 0.91 16.02 -7.30
N ASP A 59 0.86 17.30 -7.67
CA ASP A 59 1.73 18.30 -7.06
C ASP A 59 1.30 18.62 -5.62
N VAL A 60 2.27 19.08 -4.83
CA VAL A 60 2.07 19.60 -3.48
C VAL A 60 2.49 21.07 -3.43
N GLU A 61 1.77 21.87 -2.64
CA GLU A 61 2.10 23.28 -2.45
C GLU A 61 3.34 23.46 -1.58
N HIS A 62 4.24 24.34 -2.03
CA HIS A 62 5.48 24.67 -1.32
C HIS A 62 5.47 26.12 -0.80
N PRO A 63 6.10 26.40 0.35
CA PRO A 63 6.84 25.47 1.20
C PRO A 63 5.92 24.52 1.98
N LEU A 64 6.38 23.28 2.20
CA LEU A 64 5.61 22.31 2.97
C LEU A 64 5.52 22.74 4.44
N PRO A 65 4.33 22.64 5.07
CA PRO A 65 4.18 22.89 6.49
C PRO A 65 4.80 21.77 7.32
N ARG A 66 4.95 21.99 8.64
CA ARG A 66 5.41 20.95 9.57
C ARG A 66 4.38 19.84 9.85
N SER A 67 3.12 20.07 9.47
CA SER A 67 1.98 19.23 9.82
C SER A 67 1.27 18.77 8.56
N THR A 68 1.05 17.46 8.41
CA THR A 68 0.36 16.83 7.28
C THR A 68 -1.02 17.44 7.06
N ARG A 69 -1.77 17.73 8.13
CA ARG A 69 -3.11 18.34 8.09
C ARG A 69 -3.15 19.73 7.45
N ALA A 70 -2.05 20.48 7.55
CA ALA A 70 -1.95 21.83 7.02
C ALA A 70 -1.50 21.87 5.55
N ALA A 71 -1.02 20.74 5.01
CA ALA A 71 -0.52 20.66 3.65
C ALA A 71 -1.66 20.68 2.62
N ARG A 72 -1.33 21.12 1.41
CA ARG A 72 -2.25 21.37 0.29
C ARG A 72 -1.58 21.01 -1.02
N GLY A 73 -2.38 20.95 -2.09
CA GLY A 73 -1.96 20.59 -3.44
C GLY A 73 -2.81 19.49 -4.04
N ALA A 74 -2.64 19.26 -5.35
CA ALA A 74 -3.40 18.29 -6.11
C ALA A 74 -3.32 16.89 -5.50
N ALA A 75 -2.16 16.42 -5.03
CA ALA A 75 -2.04 15.11 -4.39
C ALA A 75 -3.01 14.95 -3.20
N PHE A 76 -3.20 15.98 -2.38
CA PHE A 76 -4.10 15.93 -1.23
C PHE A 76 -5.58 15.93 -1.65
N PHE A 77 -5.94 16.71 -2.67
CA PHE A 77 -7.31 16.72 -3.20
C PHE A 77 -7.65 15.39 -3.87
N ARG A 78 -6.75 14.86 -4.70
CA ARG A 78 -6.91 13.54 -5.33
C ARG A 78 -6.98 12.42 -4.30
N ALA A 79 -6.16 12.45 -3.25
CA ALA A 79 -6.23 11.46 -2.17
C ALA A 79 -7.59 11.50 -1.44
N ARG A 80 -8.18 12.69 -1.30
CA ARG A 80 -9.51 12.87 -0.71
C ARG A 80 -10.61 12.29 -1.61
N ASP A 81 -10.56 12.58 -2.90
CA ASP A 81 -11.51 12.02 -3.87
C ASP A 81 -11.41 10.48 -3.91
N ALA A 82 -10.17 9.98 -3.92
CA ALA A 82 -9.87 8.56 -3.88
C ALA A 82 -10.43 7.88 -2.62
N VAL A 83 -10.20 8.42 -1.42
CA VAL A 83 -10.65 7.74 -0.19
C VAL A 83 -12.19 7.70 -0.09
N GLU A 84 -12.88 8.72 -0.60
CA GLU A 84 -14.34 8.71 -0.67
C GLU A 84 -14.85 7.64 -1.66
N ARG A 85 -14.20 7.48 -2.82
CA ARG A 85 -14.49 6.36 -3.74
C ARG A 85 -14.20 5.01 -3.10
N ALA A 86 -13.08 4.88 -2.39
CA ALA A 86 -12.66 3.66 -1.70
C ALA A 86 -13.68 3.17 -0.65
N LYS A 87 -14.56 4.03 -0.13
CA LYS A 87 -15.63 3.64 0.82
C LYS A 87 -16.77 2.86 0.16
N THR A 88 -16.89 2.91 -1.17
CA THR A 88 -18.04 2.36 -1.91
C THR A 88 -17.70 1.18 -2.82
N VAL A 89 -16.40 0.85 -2.95
CA VAL A 89 -15.93 -0.25 -3.80
C VAL A 89 -15.47 -1.45 -2.96
N PRO A 90 -15.64 -2.70 -3.45
CA PRO A 90 -15.33 -3.91 -2.68
C PRO A 90 -13.87 -4.06 -2.24
N GLU A 91 -12.94 -3.47 -2.99
CA GLU A 91 -11.50 -3.54 -2.69
C GLU A 91 -11.09 -2.62 -1.55
N HIS A 92 -11.97 -1.73 -1.09
CA HIS A 92 -11.66 -0.67 -0.14
C HIS A 92 -10.42 0.15 -0.54
N PHE A 93 -10.17 0.28 -1.83
CA PHE A 93 -9.02 0.97 -2.40
C PHE A 93 -9.44 1.77 -3.62
N ALA A 94 -8.91 2.99 -3.75
CA ALA A 94 -8.97 3.78 -4.96
C ALA A 94 -7.73 4.66 -5.08
N LEU A 95 -7.43 5.05 -6.31
CA LEU A 95 -6.33 5.90 -6.72
C LEU A 95 -6.91 7.03 -7.58
N GLU A 96 -6.42 8.24 -7.39
CA GLU A 96 -6.69 9.36 -8.28
C GLU A 96 -5.37 10.04 -8.64
N ILE A 97 -5.13 10.22 -9.94
CA ILE A 97 -3.93 10.84 -10.48
C ILE A 97 -4.32 12.18 -11.09
N GLU A 98 -3.55 13.23 -10.79
CA GLU A 98 -3.73 14.55 -11.37
C GLU A 98 -3.67 14.51 -12.92
N ASP A 99 -4.49 15.34 -13.56
CA ASP A 99 -4.50 15.47 -15.01
C ASP A 99 -3.15 15.99 -15.53
N GLY A 100 -2.73 15.54 -16.72
CA GLY A 100 -1.44 15.96 -17.30
C GLY A 100 -0.21 15.24 -16.75
N ARG A 101 -0.41 14.16 -15.98
CA ARG A 101 0.64 13.19 -15.65
C ARG A 101 0.90 12.22 -16.80
N ARG A 102 2.07 11.57 -16.80
CA ARG A 102 2.45 10.59 -17.82
C ARG A 102 1.53 9.39 -17.93
N LEU A 103 1.02 8.93 -16.78
CA LEU A 103 0.03 7.86 -16.68
C LEU A 103 -1.19 8.40 -15.94
N ASP A 104 -2.36 7.96 -16.35
CA ASP A 104 -3.63 8.33 -15.72
C ASP A 104 -4.08 7.27 -14.70
N THR A 105 -5.15 7.59 -13.96
CA THR A 105 -5.79 6.66 -13.02
C THR A 105 -6.12 5.31 -13.66
N ALA A 106 -6.63 5.31 -14.90
CA ALA A 106 -7.07 4.10 -15.61
C ALA A 106 -5.91 3.15 -15.96
N ALA A 107 -4.70 3.68 -16.18
CA ALA A 107 -3.51 2.89 -16.45
C ALA A 107 -2.94 2.19 -15.20
N VAL A 108 -3.18 2.72 -13.99
CA VAL A 108 -2.52 2.25 -12.75
C VAL A 108 -3.49 1.57 -11.79
N GLU A 109 -4.65 2.17 -11.50
CA GLU A 109 -5.60 1.69 -10.49
C GLU A 109 -5.99 0.21 -10.67
N PRO A 110 -6.37 -0.26 -11.87
CA PRO A 110 -6.85 -1.63 -12.04
C PRO A 110 -5.82 -2.68 -11.62
N LEU A 111 -4.52 -2.38 -11.77
CA LEU A 111 -3.41 -3.27 -11.42
C LEU A 111 -3.18 -3.33 -9.90
N VAL A 112 -3.28 -2.18 -9.23
CA VAL A 112 -3.21 -2.12 -7.76
C VAL A 112 -4.44 -2.81 -7.15
N ALA A 113 -5.64 -2.48 -7.63
CA ALA A 113 -6.89 -3.10 -7.19
C ALA A 113 -6.91 -4.62 -7.41
N GLN A 114 -6.40 -5.11 -8.54
CA GLN A 114 -6.25 -6.55 -8.78
C GLN A 114 -5.30 -7.21 -7.78
N THR A 115 -4.23 -6.52 -7.39
CA THR A 115 -3.27 -7.01 -6.38
C THR A 115 -3.90 -7.06 -4.99
N VAL A 116 -4.68 -6.04 -4.62
CA VAL A 116 -5.47 -6.02 -3.38
C VAL A 116 -6.45 -7.20 -3.35
N ARG A 117 -7.25 -7.39 -4.41
CA ARG A 117 -8.17 -8.53 -4.52
C ARG A 117 -7.46 -9.88 -4.42
N ALA A 118 -6.29 -10.02 -5.04
CA ALA A 118 -5.53 -11.26 -4.99
C ALA A 118 -5.06 -11.59 -3.57
N ARG A 119 -4.55 -10.59 -2.85
CA ARG A 119 -4.11 -10.73 -1.45
C ARG A 119 -5.27 -11.00 -0.49
N ALA A 120 -6.45 -10.41 -0.73
CA ALA A 120 -7.64 -10.64 0.09
C ALA A 120 -8.11 -12.12 0.10
N ARG A 121 -7.76 -12.91 -0.93
CA ARG A 121 -8.08 -14.35 -0.99
C ARG A 121 -7.08 -15.25 -0.27
N ARG A 122 -5.99 -14.68 0.25
CA ARG A 122 -4.92 -15.44 0.90
C ARG A 122 -5.42 -15.99 2.24
N SER A 123 -5.21 -17.28 2.46
CA SER A 123 -5.57 -17.91 3.74
C SER A 123 -4.72 -17.39 4.89
N GLN A 124 -5.15 -17.64 6.13
CA GLN A 124 -4.39 -17.29 7.32
C GLN A 124 -2.97 -17.90 7.30
N GLU A 125 -2.83 -19.16 6.88
CA GLU A 125 -1.54 -19.84 6.74
C GLU A 125 -0.68 -19.27 5.61
N GLY A 126 -1.32 -18.78 4.56
CA GLY A 126 -0.66 -18.07 3.47
C GLY A 126 -0.07 -16.75 3.94
N TRP A 127 -0.82 -16.01 4.77
CA TRP A 127 -0.36 -14.78 5.42
C TRP A 127 0.77 -15.03 6.40
N GLU A 128 0.64 -16.05 7.24
CA GLU A 128 1.68 -16.47 8.18
C GLU A 128 3.01 -16.75 7.47
N LEU A 129 2.96 -17.45 6.33
CA LEU A 129 4.16 -17.65 5.51
C LEU A 129 4.66 -16.34 4.88
N ALA A 130 3.78 -15.50 4.37
CA ALA A 130 4.15 -14.21 3.77
C ALA A 130 4.88 -13.31 4.77
N ASP A 131 4.42 -13.27 6.02
CA ASP A 131 5.00 -12.47 7.08
C ASP A 131 6.41 -12.95 7.46
N LEU A 132 6.61 -14.27 7.55
CA LEU A 132 7.94 -14.85 7.78
C LEU A 132 8.92 -14.50 6.66
N LEU A 133 8.48 -14.60 5.39
CA LEU A 133 9.33 -14.25 4.25
C LEU A 133 9.67 -12.76 4.24
N ARG A 134 8.70 -11.88 4.55
CA ARG A 134 8.92 -10.43 4.67
C ARG A 134 9.85 -10.06 5.83
N ALA A 135 9.84 -10.85 6.91
CA ALA A 135 10.81 -10.73 8.00
C ALA A 135 12.22 -11.26 7.63
N GLY A 136 12.43 -11.71 6.38
CA GLY A 136 13.73 -12.17 5.88
C GLY A 136 14.02 -13.65 6.12
N HIS A 137 13.06 -14.42 6.65
CA HIS A 137 13.24 -15.86 6.81
C HIS A 137 13.22 -16.57 5.46
N THR A 138 14.08 -17.59 5.31
CA THR A 138 14.00 -18.46 4.14
C THR A 138 12.79 -19.40 4.25
N ARG A 139 12.38 -20.02 3.13
CA ARG A 139 11.36 -21.07 3.16
C ARG A 139 11.74 -22.27 4.06
N VAL A 140 13.04 -22.52 4.22
CA VAL A 140 13.55 -23.57 5.10
C VAL A 140 13.37 -23.17 6.57
N ASP A 141 13.67 -21.91 6.91
CA ASP A 141 13.46 -21.41 8.27
C ASP A 141 11.98 -21.35 8.61
N ALA A 142 11.14 -20.92 7.66
CA ALA A 142 9.69 -20.92 7.82
C ALA A 142 9.14 -22.33 8.08
N ALA A 143 9.65 -23.37 7.40
CA ALA A 143 9.24 -24.74 7.68
C ALA A 143 9.51 -25.15 9.15
N LYS A 144 10.68 -24.76 9.68
CA LYS A 144 11.07 -25.04 11.07
C LYS A 144 10.21 -24.25 12.06
N LEU A 145 10.05 -22.94 11.83
CA LEU A 145 9.29 -22.04 12.71
C LEU A 145 7.80 -22.44 12.78
N LEU A 146 7.24 -22.90 11.66
CA LEU A 146 5.84 -23.35 11.58
C LEU A 146 5.65 -24.82 11.96
N ALA A 147 6.73 -25.55 12.25
CA ALA A 147 6.71 -26.99 12.51
C ALA A 147 5.97 -27.82 11.43
N ILE A 148 6.17 -27.46 10.15
CA ILE A 148 5.58 -28.16 8.99
C ILE A 148 6.66 -28.65 8.03
N SER A 149 6.29 -29.57 7.13
CA SER A 149 7.23 -30.08 6.13
C SER A 149 7.59 -29.01 5.08
N PRO A 150 8.78 -29.10 4.44
CA PRO A 150 9.12 -28.25 3.30
C PRO A 150 8.11 -28.32 2.15
N GLN A 151 7.49 -29.49 1.96
CA GLN A 151 6.42 -29.70 0.97
C GLN A 151 5.16 -28.90 1.32
N ALA A 152 4.80 -28.83 2.61
CA ALA A 152 3.69 -28.00 3.09
C ALA A 152 3.98 -26.50 2.88
N VAL A 153 5.21 -26.04 3.17
CA VAL A 153 5.64 -24.66 2.85
C VAL A 153 5.53 -24.37 1.35
N ALA A 154 6.02 -25.27 0.50
CA ALA A 154 5.95 -25.09 -0.95
C ALA A 154 4.49 -24.99 -1.45
N LYS A 155 3.59 -25.81 -0.90
CA LYS A 155 2.16 -25.74 -1.20
C LYS A 155 1.54 -24.41 -0.74
N ARG A 156 1.83 -23.96 0.49
CA ARG A 156 1.38 -22.67 1.02
C ARG A 156 1.90 -21.50 0.16
N TYR A 157 3.17 -21.54 -0.22
CA TYR A 157 3.82 -20.52 -1.05
C TYR A 157 3.13 -20.32 -2.39
N LEU A 158 2.76 -21.43 -3.05
CA LEU A 158 2.03 -21.40 -4.31
C LEU A 158 0.57 -20.95 -4.12
N ALA A 159 -0.13 -21.51 -3.13
CA ALA A 159 -1.53 -21.18 -2.87
C ALA A 159 -1.72 -19.71 -2.47
N ALA A 160 -0.72 -19.11 -1.81
CA ALA A 160 -0.71 -17.71 -1.41
C ALA A 160 -0.16 -16.76 -2.48
N ASP A 161 0.21 -17.25 -3.68
CA ASP A 161 0.82 -16.49 -4.77
C ASP A 161 2.07 -15.68 -4.36
N LEU A 162 2.90 -16.25 -3.48
CA LEU A 162 4.11 -15.59 -2.96
C LEU A 162 5.28 -15.63 -3.94
N ARG A 163 5.13 -16.34 -5.07
CA ARG A 163 6.17 -16.43 -6.11
C ARG A 163 6.41 -15.10 -6.81
N SER A 164 5.33 -14.38 -7.09
CA SER A 164 5.35 -13.18 -7.90
C SER A 164 5.34 -11.90 -7.05
N GLU A 165 5.16 -11.99 -5.73
CA GLU A 165 4.83 -10.85 -4.86
C GLU A 165 5.85 -9.71 -4.96
N ASP A 166 7.16 -10.00 -4.86
CA ASP A 166 8.20 -8.97 -4.94
C ASP A 166 8.26 -8.30 -6.32
N ALA A 167 8.09 -9.09 -7.39
CA ALA A 167 8.09 -8.58 -8.75
C ALA A 167 6.86 -7.70 -9.02
N VAL A 168 5.69 -8.09 -8.50
CA VAL A 168 4.45 -7.31 -8.59
C VAL A 168 4.61 -6.00 -7.82
N ARG A 169 5.11 -6.03 -6.57
CA ARG A 169 5.39 -4.82 -5.78
C ARG A 169 6.31 -3.86 -6.52
N ALA A 170 7.41 -4.36 -7.07
CA ALA A 170 8.35 -3.55 -7.83
C ALA A 170 7.71 -2.96 -9.10
N ALA A 171 6.84 -3.71 -9.79
CA ALA A 171 6.13 -3.22 -10.97
C ALA A 171 5.11 -2.12 -10.61
N LEU A 172 4.34 -2.29 -9.54
CA LEU A 172 3.40 -1.26 -9.05
C LEU A 172 4.13 0.01 -8.62
N ALA A 173 5.27 -0.12 -7.93
CA ALA A 173 6.08 1.02 -7.52
C ALA A 173 6.60 1.80 -8.74
N ARG A 174 7.03 1.11 -9.80
CA ARG A 174 7.44 1.75 -11.06
C ARG A 174 6.29 2.47 -11.74
N LEU A 175 5.10 1.85 -11.80
CA LEU A 175 3.91 2.48 -12.38
C LEU A 175 3.52 3.76 -11.63
N LEU A 176 3.48 3.71 -10.31
CA LEU A 176 3.21 4.90 -9.49
C LEU A 176 4.31 5.96 -9.64
N SER A 177 5.58 5.56 -9.74
CA SER A 177 6.68 6.50 -9.98
C SER A 177 6.60 7.17 -11.36
N GLU A 178 6.16 6.46 -12.40
CA GLU A 178 5.91 7.08 -13.71
C GLU A 178 4.67 7.97 -13.68
N ALA A 179 3.61 7.59 -12.96
CA ALA A 179 2.41 8.40 -12.79
C ALA A 179 2.66 9.70 -12.03
N ASP A 180 3.67 9.75 -11.15
CA ASP A 180 4.04 10.96 -10.42
C ASP A 180 4.81 11.98 -11.29
N ARG A 181 5.24 11.59 -12.49
CA ARG A 181 5.93 12.50 -13.41
C ARG A 181 4.95 13.30 -14.26
N ALA A 182 5.24 14.59 -14.41
CA ALA A 182 4.59 15.44 -15.41
C ALA A 182 4.80 14.86 -16.82
N ALA A 183 3.78 14.97 -17.67
CA ALA A 183 3.78 14.47 -19.05
C ALA A 183 4.84 15.14 -19.92
#